data_AF-A0A3Q9XY43-F1
#
_entry.id   AF-A0A3Q9XY43-F1
#
_cell.length_a   1.000
_cell.length_b   1.000
_cell.length_c   1.000
_cell.angle_alpha   90.00
_cell.angle_beta   90.00
_cell.angle_gamma   90.00
#
_symmetry.space_group_name_H-M   'P 1'
#
loop_
_entity.id
_entity.type
_entity.pdbx_description
1 polymer ?
#
loop_
_entity_poly.entity_id
_entity_poly.type
_entity_poly.pdbx_seq_one_letter_code
_entity_poly.pdbx_strand_id
1 'polypeptide(L)'
;MQPFSSTPIDHLPNELLIPILEECVTPPLFSICKRWQELVAIEILPSLYKKIAAMHVINGNEKQRTHLLDKIYQLDSKLATAEKVDRIFKQVFTLAKSLSPLEFKNKTEEKRYLTLANYSSYLLNINRLLIWEKIPEGKEYLAQEEIKLLSLEEKGKLFNQWIESYGKGIKVLDLSRLGLTYLPPEIGMLSPLVSLNLSQNQLTFLPKEIGQLTLLQNLNLSQNYLTFLPKEIGLFLQLISLNLNENQLTCLPKEIGDLHWLRHLNLSNNHLVSLPKEIQQLSRLYSLNLNQNQLSFLPREIGLIPGLGWLYLNHNQLTSFAMESGLFSQLYSLSLSHNQLTSFVIAMGQLFPMQNLDLSYNHLNTLPTSIDQLPQLLSLKTQGNPLENISEEIRQRFPPIE
;
A
#
# COMPACT_ATOMS: atom_id res chain seq x y z
N MET A 1 -35.36 29.84 -16.26
CA MET A 1 -34.10 29.18 -15.86
C MET A 1 -34.41 28.24 -14.70
N GLN A 2 -34.22 26.94 -14.89
CA GLN A 2 -34.23 25.89 -13.86
C GLN A 2 -33.06 24.92 -14.20
N PRO A 3 -32.55 24.06 -13.27
CA PRO A 3 -32.99 23.83 -11.89
C PRO A 3 -31.86 23.76 -10.83
N PHE A 4 -32.11 24.24 -9.61
CA PHE A 4 -31.73 23.49 -8.41
C PHE A 4 -32.84 22.45 -8.25
N SER A 5 -32.52 21.16 -8.23
CA SER A 5 -33.54 20.20 -7.91
C SER A 5 -33.88 20.31 -6.42
N SER A 6 -35.05 20.88 -6.19
CA SER A 6 -35.87 20.71 -5.01
C SER A 6 -36.14 19.23 -4.82
N THR A 7 -35.54 18.59 -3.83
CA THR A 7 -36.13 17.39 -3.24
C THR A 7 -37.16 17.86 -2.22
N PRO A 8 -38.47 17.73 -2.49
CA PRO A 8 -39.52 17.85 -1.48
C PRO A 8 -39.18 16.99 -0.25
N ILE A 9 -39.64 17.42 0.93
CA ILE A 9 -39.48 16.68 2.20
C ILE A 9 -39.87 15.21 2.05
N ASP A 10 -40.86 14.95 1.20
CA ASP A 10 -41.44 13.64 0.86
C ASP A 10 -40.44 12.67 0.20
N HIS A 11 -39.24 13.12 -0.16
CA HIS A 11 -38.18 12.33 -0.79
C HIS A 11 -36.98 12.03 0.13
N LEU A 12 -37.01 12.43 1.41
CA LEU A 12 -35.97 12.03 2.35
C LEU A 12 -36.14 10.55 2.76
N PRO A 13 -35.03 9.80 2.96
CA PRO A 13 -35.08 8.44 3.50
C PRO A 13 -35.85 8.38 4.83
N ASN A 14 -36.63 7.32 5.07
CA ASN A 14 -37.43 7.15 6.29
C ASN A 14 -36.62 7.25 7.60
N GLU A 15 -35.33 6.87 7.54
CA GLU A 15 -34.37 6.96 8.65
C GLU A 15 -34.06 8.42 9.04
N LEU A 16 -34.26 9.36 8.11
CA LEU A 16 -34.18 10.81 8.34
C LEU A 16 -35.57 11.41 8.56
N LEU A 17 -36.63 10.89 7.92
CA LEU A 17 -37.97 11.46 7.95
C LEU A 17 -38.74 11.23 9.26
N ILE A 18 -38.60 10.04 9.88
CA ILE A 18 -39.40 9.65 11.06
C ILE A 18 -39.08 10.51 12.30
N PRO A 19 -37.79 10.77 12.64
CA PRO A 19 -37.46 11.67 13.75
C PRO A 19 -37.84 13.14 13.49
N ILE A 20 -37.92 13.56 12.22
CA ILE A 20 -38.27 14.92 11.81
C ILE A 20 -39.74 15.23 12.12
N LEU A 21 -40.62 14.28 11.83
CA LEU A 21 -42.06 14.47 11.98
C LEU A 21 -42.53 14.37 13.43
N GLU A 22 -41.81 13.64 14.29
CA GLU A 22 -42.12 13.51 15.72
C GLU A 22 -41.76 14.78 16.54
N GLU A 23 -40.79 15.58 16.09
CA GLU A 23 -40.29 16.77 16.80
C GLU A 23 -40.86 18.11 16.27
N CYS A 24 -41.52 18.12 15.09
CA CYS A 24 -41.96 19.35 14.41
C CYS A 24 -43.30 19.94 14.93
N VAL A 25 -43.49 20.01 16.26
CA VAL A 25 -44.50 20.89 16.88
C VAL A 25 -43.93 22.32 17.03
N THR A 26 -43.58 22.95 15.89
CA THR A 26 -43.17 24.37 15.66
C THR A 26 -41.94 24.95 16.40
N PRO A 27 -40.95 25.49 15.66
CA PRO A 27 -40.87 26.95 15.38
C PRO A 27 -40.73 27.26 13.86
N PRO A 28 -40.60 28.52 13.36
CA PRO A 28 -40.79 28.79 11.93
C PRO A 28 -39.72 28.12 11.08
N LEU A 29 -40.18 27.47 10.00
CA LEU A 29 -39.39 26.64 9.06
C LEU A 29 -37.98 27.18 8.75
N PHE A 30 -37.80 28.50 8.64
CA PHE A 30 -36.50 29.10 8.36
C PHE A 30 -35.45 28.89 9.47
N SER A 31 -35.84 29.00 10.74
CA SER A 31 -34.96 28.77 11.89
C SER A 31 -34.62 27.29 12.04
N ILE A 32 -35.60 26.42 11.76
CA ILE A 32 -35.40 24.98 11.62
C ILE A 32 -34.38 24.73 10.50
N CYS A 33 -34.60 25.21 9.28
CA CYS A 33 -33.69 25.02 8.16
C CYS A 33 -32.24 25.47 8.44
N LYS A 34 -32.05 26.60 9.12
CA LYS A 34 -30.70 27.07 9.49
C LYS A 34 -30.05 26.14 10.52
N ARG A 35 -30.76 25.79 11.59
CA ARG A 35 -30.28 24.87 12.64
C ARG A 35 -30.01 23.47 12.06
N TRP A 36 -30.79 23.05 11.08
CA TRP A 36 -30.61 21.81 10.32
C TRP A 36 -29.36 21.85 9.45
N GLN A 37 -29.12 22.93 8.70
CA GLN A 37 -27.89 23.10 7.93
C GLN A 37 -26.66 23.11 8.83
N GLU A 38 -26.75 23.75 10.00
CA GLU A 38 -25.69 23.74 11.01
C GLU A 38 -25.46 22.33 11.56
N LEU A 39 -26.51 21.59 11.93
CA LEU A 39 -26.40 20.19 12.41
C LEU A 39 -25.80 19.26 11.34
N VAL A 40 -26.20 19.41 10.08
CA VAL A 40 -25.63 18.64 8.96
C VAL A 40 -24.14 18.92 8.82
N ALA A 41 -23.75 20.19 8.87
CA ALA A 41 -22.35 20.61 8.72
C ALA A 41 -21.46 20.24 9.92
N ILE A 42 -21.99 20.27 11.14
CA ILE A 42 -21.22 20.12 12.38
C ILE A 42 -21.21 18.67 12.88
N GLU A 43 -22.28 17.90 12.66
CA GLU A 43 -22.39 16.53 13.20
C GLU A 43 -22.41 15.46 12.10
N ILE A 44 -23.32 15.57 11.13
CA ILE A 44 -23.59 14.50 10.16
C ILE A 44 -22.43 14.33 9.17
N LEU A 45 -21.98 15.41 8.51
CA LEU A 45 -20.90 15.34 7.52
C LEU A 45 -19.55 14.95 8.14
N PRO A 46 -19.15 15.46 9.33
CA PRO A 46 -17.97 14.97 10.02
C PRO A 46 -18.04 13.50 10.41
N SER A 47 -19.21 13.02 10.88
CA SER A 47 -19.42 11.60 11.15
C SER A 47 -19.30 10.75 9.89
N LEU A 48 -19.91 11.18 8.78
CA LEU A 48 -19.82 10.52 7.48
C LEU A 48 -18.37 10.48 6.97
N TYR A 49 -17.63 11.58 7.08
CA TYR A 49 -16.22 11.66 6.68
C TYR A 49 -15.36 10.63 7.43
N LYS A 50 -15.56 10.51 8.75
CA LYS A 50 -14.87 9.50 9.58
C LYS A 50 -15.24 8.07 9.16
N LYS A 51 -16.53 7.82 8.86
CA LYS A 51 -17.00 6.51 8.39
C LYS A 51 -16.40 6.15 7.02
N ILE A 52 -16.33 7.11 6.10
CA ILE A 52 -15.65 6.94 4.80
C ILE A 52 -14.16 6.64 5.02
N ALA A 53 -13.48 7.37 5.90
CA ALA A 53 -12.07 7.13 6.22
C ALA A 53 -11.84 5.71 6.77
N ALA A 54 -12.76 5.23 7.62
CA ALA A 54 -12.70 3.87 8.17
C ALA A 54 -12.94 2.77 7.12
N MET A 55 -13.65 3.06 6.03
CA MET A 55 -13.80 2.11 4.90
C MET A 55 -12.51 1.94 4.10
N HIS A 56 -11.74 3.02 3.92
CA HIS A 56 -10.45 2.95 3.24
C HIS A 56 -9.35 2.42 4.14
N VAL A 57 -9.35 2.78 5.43
CA VAL A 57 -8.23 2.47 6.32
C VAL A 57 -8.72 1.66 7.50
N ILE A 58 -8.58 0.34 7.40
CA ILE A 58 -9.09 -0.64 8.38
C ILE A 58 -8.39 -0.47 9.74
N ASN A 59 -7.07 -0.26 9.73
CA ASN A 59 -6.25 -0.18 10.95
C ASN A 59 -5.73 1.25 11.20
N GLY A 60 -5.51 1.61 12.46
CA GLY A 60 -4.99 2.92 12.84
C GLY A 60 -6.02 3.85 13.49
N ASN A 61 -5.54 4.96 14.05
CA ASN A 61 -6.38 5.93 14.73
C ASN A 61 -7.12 6.86 13.75
N GLU A 62 -8.11 7.59 14.23
CA GLU A 62 -8.95 8.47 13.40
C GLU A 62 -8.14 9.49 12.58
N LYS A 63 -7.08 10.05 13.18
CA LYS A 63 -6.20 11.02 12.52
C LYS A 63 -5.43 10.39 11.35
N GLN A 64 -4.91 9.18 11.53
CA GLN A 64 -4.24 8.44 10.47
C GLN A 64 -5.20 8.09 9.34
N ARG A 65 -6.40 7.61 9.67
CA ARG A 65 -7.44 7.26 8.69
C ARG A 65 -7.83 8.47 7.83
N THR A 66 -8.12 9.60 8.47
CA THR A 66 -8.54 10.82 7.77
C THR A 66 -7.40 11.45 6.96
N HIS A 67 -6.15 11.39 7.44
CA HIS A 67 -4.98 11.84 6.68
C HIS A 67 -4.75 11.01 5.42
N LEU A 68 -4.89 9.69 5.49
CA LEU A 68 -4.78 8.83 4.32
C LEU A 68 -5.96 9.04 3.35
N LEU A 69 -7.17 9.25 3.86
CA LEU A 69 -8.31 9.61 3.02
C LEU A 69 -8.08 10.93 2.27
N ASP A 70 -7.53 11.94 2.95
CA ASP A 70 -7.12 13.20 2.33
C ASP A 70 -6.10 12.96 1.20
N LYS A 71 -5.12 12.06 1.39
CA LYS A 71 -4.16 11.68 0.33
C LYS A 71 -4.84 10.99 -0.86
N ILE A 72 -5.72 10.01 -0.61
CA ILE A 72 -6.42 9.24 -1.65
C ILE A 72 -7.21 10.17 -2.57
N TYR A 73 -7.92 11.14 -2.00
CA TYR A 73 -8.77 12.08 -2.74
C TYR A 73 -8.11 13.42 -3.06
N GLN A 74 -6.81 13.57 -2.76
CA GLN A 74 -6.02 14.79 -2.98
C GLN A 74 -6.69 16.03 -2.37
N LEU A 75 -7.14 15.91 -1.12
CA LEU A 75 -7.84 16.96 -0.40
C LEU A 75 -6.86 17.88 0.32
N ASP A 76 -7.14 19.19 0.29
CA ASP A 76 -6.40 20.18 1.07
C ASP A 76 -6.75 20.04 2.56
N SER A 77 -5.73 19.98 3.42
CA SER A 77 -5.87 19.82 4.85
C SER A 77 -6.61 20.99 5.53
N LYS A 78 -6.66 22.17 4.88
CA LYS A 78 -7.34 23.38 5.37
C LYS A 78 -8.86 23.38 5.14
N LEU A 79 -9.37 22.48 4.32
CA LEU A 79 -10.80 22.44 3.98
C LEU A 79 -11.63 22.03 5.19
N ALA A 80 -12.82 22.65 5.32
CA ALA A 80 -13.81 22.20 6.29
C ALA A 80 -14.28 20.78 5.93
N THR A 81 -14.62 19.97 6.94
CA THR A 81 -14.99 18.57 6.73
C THR A 81 -16.18 18.40 5.79
N ALA A 82 -17.15 19.32 5.84
CA ALA A 82 -18.28 19.34 4.91
C ALA A 82 -17.83 19.47 3.44
N GLU A 83 -16.88 20.36 3.16
CA GLU A 83 -16.32 20.56 1.81
C GLU A 83 -15.50 19.34 1.36
N LYS A 84 -14.79 18.68 2.28
CA LYS A 84 -14.08 17.44 1.99
C LYS A 84 -15.03 16.33 1.54
N VAL A 85 -16.15 16.15 2.24
CA VAL A 85 -17.18 15.18 1.86
C VAL A 85 -17.76 15.50 0.48
N ASP A 86 -18.13 16.76 0.23
CA ASP A 86 -18.66 17.16 -1.09
C ASP A 86 -17.67 16.84 -2.22
N ARG A 87 -16.38 17.18 -2.04
CA ARG A 87 -15.33 16.87 -3.02
C ARG A 87 -15.16 15.37 -3.26
N ILE A 88 -15.19 14.55 -2.21
CA ILE A 88 -15.12 13.09 -2.31
C ILE A 88 -16.26 12.57 -3.18
N PHE A 89 -17.50 12.93 -2.86
CA PHE A 89 -18.67 12.47 -3.61
C PHE A 89 -18.67 13.00 -5.04
N LYS A 90 -18.24 14.24 -5.27
CA LYS A 90 -18.09 14.80 -6.61
C LYS A 90 -17.11 14.00 -7.46
N GLN A 91 -15.95 13.60 -6.91
CA GLN A 91 -14.99 12.75 -7.62
C GLN A 91 -15.58 11.37 -7.92
N VAL A 92 -16.19 10.73 -6.92
CA VAL A 92 -16.84 9.41 -7.08
C VAL A 92 -17.93 9.44 -8.15
N PHE A 93 -18.83 10.43 -8.13
CA PHE A 93 -19.89 10.56 -9.12
C PHE A 93 -19.37 10.92 -10.51
N THR A 94 -18.28 11.69 -10.60
CA THR A 94 -17.64 11.98 -11.89
C THR A 94 -17.11 10.70 -12.53
N LEU A 95 -16.44 9.87 -11.74
CA LEU A 95 -15.90 8.59 -12.20
C LEU A 95 -17.00 7.55 -12.50
N ALA A 96 -18.03 7.49 -11.67
CA ALA A 96 -19.21 6.67 -11.94
C ALA A 96 -19.90 7.09 -13.25
N LYS A 97 -20.00 8.40 -13.52
CA LYS A 97 -20.58 8.93 -14.76
C LYS A 97 -19.73 8.60 -15.99
N SER A 98 -18.41 8.57 -15.87
CA SER A 98 -17.56 8.15 -17.00
C SER A 98 -17.71 6.66 -17.30
N LEU A 99 -17.83 5.82 -16.27
CA LEU A 99 -17.95 4.36 -16.41
C LEU A 99 -19.38 3.89 -16.75
N SER A 100 -20.41 4.63 -16.35
CA SER A 100 -21.82 4.30 -16.61
C SER A 100 -22.65 5.55 -16.99
N PRO A 101 -22.39 6.16 -18.15
CA PRO A 101 -22.97 7.47 -18.51
C PRO A 101 -24.50 7.45 -18.67
N LEU A 102 -25.09 6.31 -19.05
CA LEU A 102 -26.53 6.17 -19.27
C LEU A 102 -27.34 6.15 -17.97
N GLU A 103 -26.75 5.69 -16.86
CA GLU A 103 -27.38 5.76 -15.54
C GLU A 103 -27.67 7.21 -15.13
N PHE A 104 -26.77 8.13 -15.48
CA PHE A 104 -26.89 9.56 -15.14
C PHE A 104 -27.87 10.32 -16.04
N LYS A 105 -28.43 9.69 -17.09
CA LYS A 105 -29.44 10.29 -17.97
C LYS A 105 -30.88 10.03 -17.51
N ASN A 106 -31.16 8.86 -16.91
CA ASN A 106 -32.54 8.34 -16.79
C ASN A 106 -33.03 8.00 -15.35
N LYS A 107 -32.25 8.19 -14.27
CA LYS A 107 -32.68 7.84 -12.89
C LYS A 107 -32.62 9.00 -11.86
N THR A 108 -33.52 8.87 -10.88
CA THR A 108 -33.94 9.75 -9.77
C THR A 108 -32.82 10.24 -8.84
N GLU A 109 -33.06 11.40 -8.20
CA GLU A 109 -32.14 12.11 -7.29
C GLU A 109 -31.64 11.27 -6.10
N GLU A 110 -32.33 10.18 -5.76
CA GLU A 110 -32.04 9.36 -4.58
C GLU A 110 -30.69 8.62 -4.62
N LYS A 111 -30.22 8.25 -5.82
CA LYS A 111 -28.89 7.62 -6.00
C LYS A 111 -27.72 8.58 -5.81
N ARG A 112 -28.00 9.86 -5.54
CA ARG A 112 -27.00 10.93 -5.37
C ARG A 112 -26.90 11.44 -3.93
N TYR A 113 -27.65 10.86 -2.99
CA TYR A 113 -27.54 11.23 -1.58
C TYR A 113 -26.16 10.89 -1.02
N LEU A 114 -25.67 11.79 -0.16
CA LEU A 114 -24.41 11.66 0.57
C LEU A 114 -24.57 10.67 1.74
N THR A 115 -24.75 9.39 1.42
CA THR A 115 -24.86 8.31 2.42
C THR A 115 -23.68 7.37 2.32
N LEU A 116 -23.36 6.71 3.43
CA LEU A 116 -22.30 5.71 3.47
C LEU A 116 -22.62 4.51 2.56
N ALA A 117 -23.90 4.10 2.49
CA ALA A 117 -24.35 2.99 1.66
C ALA A 117 -24.20 3.28 0.15
N ASN A 118 -24.54 4.50 -0.27
CA ASN A 118 -24.30 4.92 -1.65
C ASN A 118 -22.80 4.95 -1.93
N TYR A 119 -22.03 5.60 -1.06
CA TYR A 119 -20.58 5.69 -1.22
C TYR A 119 -19.91 4.31 -1.33
N SER A 120 -20.27 3.36 -0.47
CA SER A 120 -19.71 2.01 -0.49
C SER A 120 -20.06 1.24 -1.76
N SER A 121 -21.30 1.37 -2.24
CA SER A 121 -21.74 0.77 -3.50
C SER A 121 -20.97 1.35 -4.70
N TYR A 122 -20.83 2.67 -4.78
CA TYR A 122 -20.05 3.31 -5.84
C TYR A 122 -18.56 2.92 -5.77
N LEU A 123 -17.96 2.97 -4.57
CA LEU A 123 -16.56 2.61 -4.35
C LEU A 123 -16.27 1.20 -4.90
N LEU A 124 -17.07 0.22 -4.50
CA LEU A 124 -16.90 -1.17 -4.92
C LEU A 124 -17.03 -1.31 -6.44
N ASN A 125 -18.12 -0.79 -7.01
CA ASN A 125 -18.43 -1.04 -8.41
C ASN A 125 -17.56 -0.22 -9.38
N ILE A 126 -17.13 0.99 -9.00
CA ILE A 126 -16.11 1.73 -9.74
C ILE A 126 -14.83 0.90 -9.86
N ASN A 127 -14.31 0.38 -8.76
CA ASN A 127 -13.07 -0.40 -8.77
C ASN A 127 -13.22 -1.71 -9.57
N ARG A 128 -14.39 -2.37 -9.51
CA ARG A 128 -14.69 -3.51 -10.38
C ARG A 128 -14.63 -3.14 -11.86
N LEU A 129 -15.30 -2.05 -12.27
CA LEU A 129 -15.32 -1.64 -13.67
C LEU A 129 -13.95 -1.18 -14.17
N LEU A 130 -13.16 -0.47 -13.36
CA LEU A 130 -11.78 -0.08 -13.70
C LEU A 130 -10.90 -1.31 -13.99
N ILE A 131 -11.04 -2.36 -13.18
CA ILE A 131 -10.34 -3.64 -13.41
C ILE A 131 -10.88 -4.31 -14.67
N TRP A 132 -12.21 -4.36 -14.83
CA TRP A 132 -12.85 -5.01 -15.97
C TRP A 132 -12.44 -4.38 -17.30
N GLU A 133 -12.27 -3.06 -17.37
CA GLU A 133 -11.74 -2.38 -18.56
C GLU A 133 -10.29 -2.75 -18.91
N LYS A 134 -9.52 -3.35 -18.00
CA LYS A 134 -8.13 -3.80 -18.25
C LYS A 134 -7.99 -5.27 -18.54
N ILE A 135 -8.97 -6.06 -18.13
CA ILE A 135 -8.98 -7.49 -18.36
C ILE A 135 -9.27 -7.77 -19.85
N PRO A 136 -8.61 -8.77 -20.49
CA PRO A 136 -8.87 -9.13 -21.89
C PRO A 136 -10.37 -9.36 -22.16
N GLU A 137 -10.89 -8.84 -23.28
CA GLU A 137 -12.30 -8.92 -23.69
C GLU A 137 -13.29 -8.19 -22.75
N GLY A 138 -12.82 -7.57 -21.67
CA GLY A 138 -13.66 -6.91 -20.69
C GLY A 138 -14.29 -5.61 -21.22
N LYS A 139 -13.55 -4.84 -22.03
CA LYS A 139 -14.09 -3.62 -22.68
C LYS A 139 -15.16 -3.96 -23.70
N GLU A 140 -14.92 -4.99 -24.50
CA GLU A 140 -15.83 -5.48 -25.53
C GLU A 140 -17.11 -6.00 -24.88
N TYR A 141 -17.00 -6.73 -23.77
CA TYR A 141 -18.15 -7.20 -23.00
C TYR A 141 -18.96 -6.03 -22.42
N LEU A 142 -18.29 -5.06 -21.79
CA LEU A 142 -18.94 -3.84 -21.27
C LEU A 142 -19.59 -2.97 -22.37
N ALA A 143 -19.14 -3.11 -23.62
CA ALA A 143 -19.66 -2.37 -24.76
C ALA A 143 -20.92 -2.99 -25.40
N GLN A 144 -21.39 -4.15 -24.94
CA GLN A 144 -22.66 -4.73 -25.41
C GLN A 144 -23.83 -3.81 -25.05
N GLU A 145 -24.77 -3.57 -25.96
CA GLU A 145 -25.89 -2.62 -25.77
C GLU A 145 -26.73 -2.93 -24.53
N GLU A 146 -26.99 -4.21 -24.28
CA GLU A 146 -27.73 -4.69 -23.11
C GLU A 146 -27.02 -4.32 -21.79
N ILE A 147 -25.68 -4.35 -21.78
CA ILE A 147 -24.85 -4.06 -20.61
C ILE A 147 -24.62 -2.56 -20.46
N LYS A 148 -24.44 -1.83 -21.56
CA LYS A 148 -24.25 -0.37 -21.55
C LYS A 148 -25.37 0.35 -20.78
N LEU A 149 -26.60 -0.11 -20.95
CA LEU A 149 -27.81 0.45 -20.34
C LEU A 149 -27.95 0.16 -18.84
N LEU A 150 -27.22 -0.83 -18.31
CA LEU A 150 -27.26 -1.19 -16.89
C LEU A 150 -26.67 -0.10 -16.00
N SER A 151 -27.18 -0.01 -14.77
CA SER A 151 -26.57 0.82 -13.73
C SER A 151 -25.19 0.30 -13.34
N LEU A 152 -24.38 1.15 -12.70
CA LEU A 152 -23.05 0.80 -12.21
C LEU A 152 -23.09 -0.44 -11.30
N GLU A 153 -24.10 -0.53 -10.43
CA GLU A 153 -24.27 -1.66 -9.52
C GLU A 153 -24.63 -2.95 -10.27
N GLU A 154 -25.55 -2.88 -11.23
CA GLU A 154 -25.92 -4.03 -12.07
C GLU A 154 -24.74 -4.52 -12.90
N LYS A 155 -23.95 -3.62 -13.48
CA LYS A 155 -22.68 -3.96 -14.14
C LYS A 155 -21.73 -4.65 -13.15
N GLY A 156 -21.52 -4.07 -11.98
CA GLY A 156 -20.64 -4.64 -10.96
C GLY A 156 -21.04 -6.06 -10.53
N LYS A 157 -22.33 -6.39 -10.51
CA LYS A 157 -22.83 -7.76 -10.22
C LYS A 157 -22.43 -8.77 -11.30
N LEU A 158 -22.32 -8.34 -12.56
CA LEU A 158 -21.90 -9.20 -13.66
C LEU A 158 -20.39 -9.51 -13.65
N PHE A 159 -19.58 -8.70 -12.95
CA PHE A 159 -18.12 -8.85 -12.94
C PHE A 159 -17.68 -10.22 -12.43
N ASN A 160 -18.34 -10.74 -11.39
CA ASN A 160 -18.07 -12.07 -10.85
C ASN A 160 -18.35 -13.16 -11.92
N GLN A 161 -19.55 -13.17 -12.51
CA GLN A 161 -19.94 -14.13 -13.55
C GLN A 161 -19.01 -14.07 -14.77
N TRP A 162 -18.55 -12.87 -15.13
CA TRP A 162 -17.58 -12.68 -16.19
C TRP A 162 -16.25 -13.35 -15.84
N ILE A 163 -15.71 -13.14 -14.63
CA ILE A 163 -14.46 -13.77 -14.19
C ILE A 163 -14.59 -15.30 -14.18
N GLU A 164 -15.71 -15.85 -13.74
CA GLU A 164 -15.95 -17.31 -13.76
C GLU A 164 -15.89 -17.89 -15.18
N SER A 165 -16.39 -17.14 -16.16
CA SER A 165 -16.52 -17.56 -17.55
C SER A 165 -15.22 -17.37 -18.34
N TYR A 166 -14.54 -16.24 -18.14
CA TYR A 166 -13.43 -15.79 -19.00
C TYR A 166 -12.10 -15.62 -18.26
N GLY A 167 -12.12 -15.53 -16.93
CA GLY A 167 -10.92 -15.26 -16.12
C GLY A 167 -9.89 -16.41 -16.09
N LYS A 168 -10.29 -17.62 -16.49
CA LYS A 168 -9.47 -18.84 -16.42
C LYS A 168 -8.23 -18.82 -17.33
N GLY A 169 -8.19 -17.94 -18.33
CA GLY A 169 -7.04 -17.79 -19.24
C GLY A 169 -5.99 -16.77 -18.78
N ILE A 170 -6.30 -15.95 -17.76
CA ILE A 170 -5.50 -14.77 -17.43
C ILE A 170 -4.33 -15.17 -16.52
N LYS A 171 -3.12 -15.14 -17.08
CA LYS A 171 -1.88 -15.44 -16.34
C LYS A 171 -1.10 -14.20 -15.92
N VAL A 172 -1.24 -13.11 -16.68
CA VAL A 172 -0.55 -11.85 -16.43
C VAL A 172 -1.59 -10.75 -16.47
N LEU A 173 -1.65 -9.95 -15.41
CA LEU A 173 -2.59 -8.85 -15.32
C LEU A 173 -1.89 -7.59 -14.82
N ASP A 174 -1.96 -6.53 -15.62
CA ASP A 174 -1.46 -5.21 -15.27
C ASP A 174 -2.62 -4.27 -14.95
N LEU A 175 -2.75 -3.94 -13.68
CA LEU A 175 -3.70 -3.00 -13.09
C LEU A 175 -2.99 -1.76 -12.55
N SER A 176 -1.77 -1.47 -13.00
CA SER A 176 -1.04 -0.29 -12.56
C SER A 176 -1.69 1.00 -13.06
N ARG A 177 -1.55 2.09 -12.29
CA ARG A 177 -2.00 3.45 -12.66
C ARG A 177 -3.50 3.55 -12.97
N LEU A 178 -4.32 2.74 -12.30
CA LEU A 178 -5.77 2.75 -12.48
C LEU A 178 -6.52 3.67 -11.53
N GLY A 179 -5.84 4.19 -10.51
CA GLY A 179 -6.49 4.91 -9.42
C GLY A 179 -7.38 3.99 -8.57
N LEU A 180 -6.98 2.73 -8.41
CA LEU A 180 -7.70 1.81 -7.55
C LEU A 180 -7.54 2.25 -6.10
N THR A 181 -8.66 2.52 -5.45
CA THR A 181 -8.71 2.81 -4.01
C THR A 181 -9.13 1.58 -3.20
N TYR A 182 -9.68 0.57 -3.88
CA TYR A 182 -10.15 -0.67 -3.28
C TYR A 182 -9.94 -1.83 -4.26
N LEU A 183 -9.41 -2.96 -3.78
CA LEU A 183 -9.30 -4.16 -4.60
C LEU A 183 -10.48 -5.10 -4.29
N PRO A 184 -11.40 -5.33 -5.24
CA PRO A 184 -12.57 -6.17 -5.02
C PRO A 184 -12.22 -7.63 -4.78
N PRO A 185 -12.99 -8.35 -3.95
CA PRO A 185 -12.69 -9.74 -3.54
C PRO A 185 -12.65 -10.71 -4.73
N GLU A 186 -13.35 -10.40 -5.83
CA GLU A 186 -13.31 -11.19 -7.06
C GLU A 186 -11.90 -11.32 -7.66
N ILE A 187 -10.92 -10.50 -7.26
CA ILE A 187 -9.52 -10.67 -7.67
C ILE A 187 -9.01 -12.09 -7.36
N GLY A 188 -9.44 -12.69 -6.24
CA GLY A 188 -9.02 -14.03 -5.83
C GLY A 188 -9.49 -15.15 -6.76
N MET A 189 -10.51 -14.89 -7.58
CA MET A 189 -11.05 -15.84 -8.55
C MET A 189 -10.14 -16.03 -9.77
N LEU A 190 -9.19 -15.11 -9.99
CA LEU A 190 -8.18 -15.20 -11.05
C LEU A 190 -7.03 -16.14 -10.64
N SER A 191 -7.35 -17.32 -10.11
CA SER A 191 -6.40 -18.31 -9.59
C SER A 191 -5.27 -18.75 -10.56
N PRO A 192 -5.41 -18.66 -11.91
CA PRO A 192 -4.31 -18.92 -12.85
C PRO A 192 -3.24 -17.83 -12.91
N LEU A 193 -3.41 -16.69 -12.22
CA LEU A 193 -2.46 -15.58 -12.26
C LEU A 193 -1.07 -15.98 -11.77
N VAL A 194 -0.09 -15.68 -12.60
CA VAL A 194 1.35 -15.84 -12.34
C VAL A 194 2.00 -14.48 -12.07
N SER A 195 1.50 -13.41 -12.67
CA SER A 195 2.02 -12.06 -12.47
C SER A 195 0.90 -11.04 -12.32
N LEU A 196 0.95 -10.26 -11.24
CA LEU A 196 -0.02 -9.21 -10.94
C LEU A 196 0.73 -7.89 -10.64
N ASN A 197 0.47 -6.88 -11.45
CA ASN A 197 0.96 -5.53 -11.23
C ASN A 197 -0.18 -4.63 -10.75
N LEU A 198 -0.11 -4.18 -9.50
CA LEU A 198 -1.03 -3.24 -8.84
C LEU A 198 -0.32 -1.92 -8.47
N SER A 199 0.84 -1.65 -9.06
CA SER A 199 1.64 -0.48 -8.70
C SER A 199 0.97 0.85 -9.08
N GLN A 200 1.34 1.92 -8.38
CA GLN A 200 0.85 3.28 -8.68
C GLN A 200 -0.68 3.39 -8.59
N ASN A 201 -1.26 2.82 -7.54
CA ASN A 201 -2.68 2.95 -7.20
C ASN A 201 -2.79 3.65 -5.82
N GLN A 202 -3.98 3.67 -5.23
CA GLN A 202 -4.25 4.27 -3.92
C GLN A 202 -4.70 3.21 -2.90
N LEU A 203 -4.23 1.97 -3.02
CA LEU A 203 -4.62 0.87 -2.14
C LEU A 203 -4.01 1.06 -0.75
N THR A 204 -4.84 0.94 0.28
CA THR A 204 -4.48 1.06 1.70
C THR A 204 -4.43 -0.29 2.44
N PHE A 205 -5.12 -1.29 1.88
CA PHE A 205 -5.12 -2.69 2.31
C PHE A 205 -5.40 -3.60 1.11
N LEU A 206 -5.23 -4.91 1.32
CA LEU A 206 -5.61 -5.96 0.37
C LEU A 206 -6.74 -6.81 0.95
N PRO A 207 -7.70 -7.29 0.12
CA PRO A 207 -8.71 -8.24 0.57
C PRO A 207 -8.05 -9.58 0.93
N LYS A 208 -8.64 -10.34 1.86
CA LYS A 208 -8.14 -11.68 2.23
C LYS A 208 -8.13 -12.64 1.03
N GLU A 209 -9.06 -12.44 0.10
CA GLU A 209 -9.21 -13.23 -1.12
C GLU A 209 -7.97 -13.15 -2.03
N ILE A 210 -7.09 -12.14 -1.86
CA ILE A 210 -5.84 -12.08 -2.61
C ILE A 210 -5.01 -13.36 -2.44
N GLY A 211 -5.07 -14.01 -1.27
CA GLY A 211 -4.35 -15.26 -0.99
C GLY A 211 -4.82 -16.47 -1.79
N GLN A 212 -5.94 -16.35 -2.55
CA GLN A 212 -6.40 -17.39 -3.47
C GLN A 212 -5.54 -17.47 -4.75
N LEU A 213 -4.71 -16.46 -5.02
CA LEU A 213 -3.77 -16.41 -6.14
C LEU A 213 -2.52 -17.29 -5.87
N THR A 214 -2.72 -18.58 -5.65
CA THR A 214 -1.68 -19.53 -5.18
C THR A 214 -0.57 -19.80 -6.20
N LEU A 215 -0.80 -19.50 -7.48
CA LEU A 215 0.17 -19.64 -8.57
C LEU A 215 1.00 -18.37 -8.82
N LEU A 216 0.78 -17.31 -8.02
CA LEU A 216 1.43 -16.03 -8.23
C LEU A 216 2.94 -16.12 -7.95
N GLN A 217 3.73 -15.69 -8.93
CA GLN A 217 5.19 -15.66 -8.88
C GLN A 217 5.71 -14.23 -8.77
N ASN A 218 5.01 -13.25 -9.35
CA ASN A 218 5.40 -11.85 -9.32
C ASN A 218 4.24 -10.98 -8.83
N LEU A 219 4.45 -10.26 -7.74
CA LEU A 219 3.48 -9.30 -7.20
C LEU A 219 4.14 -7.93 -7.05
N ASN A 220 3.65 -6.96 -7.82
CA ASN A 220 4.07 -5.58 -7.68
C ASN A 220 2.96 -4.73 -7.06
N LEU A 221 3.20 -4.24 -5.85
CA LEU A 221 2.33 -3.38 -5.05
C LEU A 221 2.97 -2.02 -4.76
N SER A 222 4.03 -1.66 -5.48
CA SER A 222 4.78 -0.43 -5.23
C SER A 222 3.94 0.82 -5.43
N GLN A 223 4.27 1.91 -4.71
CA GLN A 223 3.62 3.21 -4.88
C GLN A 223 2.11 3.09 -4.64
N ASN A 224 1.77 2.60 -3.45
CA ASN A 224 0.41 2.54 -2.91
C ASN A 224 0.43 3.17 -1.50
N TYR A 225 -0.65 3.04 -0.75
CA TYR A 225 -0.76 3.51 0.62
C TYR A 225 -0.92 2.36 1.62
N LEU A 226 -0.40 1.16 1.31
CA LEU A 226 -0.58 -0.02 2.14
C LEU A 226 -0.02 0.23 3.54
N THR A 227 -0.87 0.07 4.55
CA THR A 227 -0.51 0.27 5.96
C THR A 227 -0.12 -1.03 6.66
N PHE A 228 -0.61 -2.16 6.15
CA PHE A 228 -0.27 -3.51 6.60
C PHE A 228 -0.44 -4.49 5.43
N LEU A 229 0.11 -5.70 5.59
CA LEU A 229 -0.19 -6.84 4.72
C LEU A 229 -1.12 -7.81 5.47
N PRO A 230 -2.14 -8.39 4.80
CA PRO A 230 -2.95 -9.43 5.40
C PRO A 230 -2.11 -10.70 5.63
N LYS A 231 -2.51 -11.55 6.59
CA LYS A 231 -1.83 -12.83 6.85
C LYS A 231 -1.84 -13.74 5.63
N GLU A 232 -2.84 -13.59 4.77
CA GLU A 232 -3.01 -14.31 3.52
C GLU A 232 -1.87 -14.06 2.51
N ILE A 233 -0.97 -13.09 2.74
CA ILE A 233 0.29 -12.96 1.98
C ILE A 233 1.11 -14.25 2.03
N GLY A 234 1.09 -14.99 3.15
CA GLY A 234 1.82 -16.26 3.32
C GLY A 234 1.28 -17.40 2.44
N LEU A 235 0.14 -17.22 1.77
CA LEU A 235 -0.43 -18.22 0.86
C LEU A 235 0.21 -18.20 -0.53
N PHE A 236 1.07 -17.24 -0.85
CA PHE A 236 1.79 -17.18 -2.12
C PHE A 236 3.00 -18.10 -2.15
N LEU A 237 2.74 -19.41 -2.10
CA LEU A 237 3.77 -20.45 -1.98
C LEU A 237 4.73 -20.51 -3.17
N GLN A 238 4.40 -19.89 -4.31
CA GLN A 238 5.24 -19.82 -5.50
C GLN A 238 5.86 -18.43 -5.74
N LEU A 239 5.68 -17.47 -4.82
CA LEU A 239 6.12 -16.10 -5.03
C LEU A 239 7.64 -16.02 -5.13
N ILE A 240 8.13 -15.43 -6.22
CA ILE A 240 9.56 -15.23 -6.53
C ILE A 240 9.95 -13.78 -6.26
N SER A 241 9.09 -12.83 -6.61
CA SER A 241 9.35 -11.40 -6.47
C SER A 241 8.16 -10.68 -5.84
N LEU A 242 8.42 -9.96 -4.75
CA LEU A 242 7.47 -9.10 -4.07
C LEU A 242 8.02 -7.68 -3.98
N ASN A 243 7.37 -6.76 -4.69
CA ASN A 243 7.70 -5.35 -4.63
C ASN A 243 6.63 -4.57 -3.84
N LEU A 244 7.04 -3.97 -2.73
CA LEU A 244 6.23 -3.18 -1.81
C LEU A 244 6.84 -1.78 -1.58
N ASN A 245 7.73 -1.33 -2.47
CA ASN A 245 8.38 -0.04 -2.27
C ASN A 245 7.38 1.13 -2.29
N GLU A 246 7.68 2.20 -1.56
CA GLU A 246 6.83 3.39 -1.47
C GLU A 246 5.39 3.04 -1.02
N ASN A 247 5.30 2.47 0.18
CA ASN A 247 4.04 2.21 0.89
C ASN A 247 4.11 2.84 2.29
N GLN A 248 3.18 2.50 3.18
CA GLN A 248 3.11 3.04 4.55
C GLN A 248 3.20 1.93 5.60
N LEU A 249 3.88 0.82 5.27
CA LEU A 249 3.99 -0.35 6.14
C LEU A 249 4.81 -0.01 7.38
N THR A 250 4.27 -0.31 8.56
CA THR A 250 4.96 -0.13 9.86
C THR A 250 5.54 -1.44 10.41
N CYS A 251 4.97 -2.57 10.00
CA CYS A 251 5.45 -3.91 10.32
C CYS A 251 5.13 -4.89 9.18
N LEU A 252 5.73 -6.07 9.23
CA LEU A 252 5.38 -7.22 8.39
C LEU A 252 4.66 -8.28 9.23
N PRO A 253 3.68 -9.00 8.65
CA PRO A 253 3.10 -10.17 9.31
C PRO A 253 4.15 -11.28 9.43
N LYS A 254 4.00 -12.15 10.42
CA LYS A 254 4.89 -13.33 10.59
C LYS A 254 4.83 -14.26 9.38
N GLU A 255 3.67 -14.31 8.71
CA GLU A 255 3.39 -15.09 7.52
C GLU A 255 4.25 -14.68 6.31
N ILE A 256 5.01 -13.55 6.38
CA ILE A 256 6.03 -13.27 5.38
C ILE A 256 7.08 -14.39 5.29
N GLY A 257 7.35 -15.10 6.40
CA GLY A 257 8.28 -16.23 6.45
C GLY A 257 7.83 -17.45 5.64
N ASP A 258 6.54 -17.57 5.33
CA ASP A 258 5.97 -18.69 4.57
C ASP A 258 6.30 -18.59 3.06
N LEU A 259 6.84 -17.45 2.60
CA LEU A 259 7.23 -17.22 1.21
C LEU A 259 8.57 -17.89 0.87
N HIS A 260 8.63 -19.22 0.99
CA HIS A 260 9.87 -20.01 0.86
C HIS A 260 10.55 -19.93 -0.52
N TRP A 261 9.82 -19.52 -1.56
CA TRP A 261 10.35 -19.35 -2.92
C TRP A 261 10.79 -17.92 -3.26
N LEU A 262 10.59 -16.98 -2.34
CA LEU A 262 10.87 -15.57 -2.57
C LEU A 262 12.36 -15.35 -2.74
N ARG A 263 12.75 -14.70 -3.83
CA ARG A 263 14.14 -14.34 -4.17
C ARG A 263 14.38 -12.85 -4.01
N HIS A 264 13.38 -12.04 -4.33
CA HIS A 264 13.49 -10.58 -4.31
C HIS A 264 12.38 -9.99 -3.46
N LEU A 265 12.77 -9.28 -2.40
CA LEU A 265 11.86 -8.55 -1.54
C LEU A 265 12.29 -7.08 -1.49
N ASN A 266 11.46 -6.20 -2.03
CA ASN A 266 11.69 -4.76 -1.98
C ASN A 266 10.67 -4.10 -1.05
N LEU A 267 11.15 -3.60 0.08
CA LEU A 267 10.40 -2.91 1.13
C LEU A 267 10.88 -1.47 1.32
N SER A 268 11.63 -0.93 0.35
CA SER A 268 12.18 0.42 0.48
C SER A 268 11.10 1.50 0.54
N ASN A 269 11.39 2.64 1.16
CA ASN A 269 10.42 3.73 1.33
C ASN A 269 9.14 3.27 2.03
N ASN A 270 9.29 2.71 3.23
CA ASN A 270 8.20 2.38 4.13
C ASN A 270 8.46 3.02 5.50
N HIS A 271 7.72 2.59 6.53
CA HIS A 271 7.85 3.06 7.90
C HIS A 271 8.17 1.90 8.85
N LEU A 272 8.88 0.88 8.37
CA LEU A 272 9.22 -0.30 9.16
C LEU A 272 10.15 0.09 10.30
N VAL A 273 9.75 -0.27 11.53
CA VAL A 273 10.55 -0.05 12.75
C VAL A 273 11.31 -1.31 13.19
N SER A 274 10.85 -2.48 12.75
CA SER A 274 11.48 -3.78 12.99
C SER A 274 11.07 -4.79 11.93
N LEU A 275 11.74 -5.95 11.93
CA LEU A 275 11.39 -7.11 11.11
C LEU A 275 10.97 -8.29 12.01
N PRO A 276 10.04 -9.15 11.56
CA PRO A 276 9.68 -10.36 12.28
C PRO A 276 10.85 -11.36 12.26
N LYS A 277 10.99 -12.17 13.32
CA LYS A 277 12.01 -13.23 13.40
C LYS A 277 11.83 -14.28 12.31
N GLU A 278 10.59 -14.45 11.82
CA GLU A 278 10.24 -15.36 10.73
C GLU A 278 10.90 -15.00 9.40
N ILE A 279 11.52 -13.83 9.25
CA ILE A 279 12.29 -13.45 8.06
C ILE A 279 13.40 -14.47 7.72
N GLN A 280 13.94 -15.19 8.71
CA GLN A 280 14.93 -16.27 8.49
C GLN A 280 14.37 -17.44 7.65
N GLN A 281 13.06 -17.61 7.60
CA GLN A 281 12.39 -18.70 6.89
C GLN A 281 12.34 -18.47 5.37
N LEU A 282 12.72 -17.28 4.90
CA LEU A 282 12.88 -16.94 3.50
C LEU A 282 14.13 -17.60 2.90
N SER A 283 14.15 -18.94 2.87
CA SER A 283 15.32 -19.77 2.58
C SER A 283 16.00 -19.52 1.22
N ARG A 284 15.26 -18.91 0.28
CA ARG A 284 15.73 -18.60 -1.08
C ARG A 284 15.90 -17.11 -1.35
N LEU A 285 15.72 -16.26 -0.33
CA LEU A 285 15.84 -14.83 -0.50
C LEU A 285 17.27 -14.47 -0.84
N TYR A 286 17.40 -13.76 -1.95
CA TYR A 286 18.67 -13.40 -2.53
C TYR A 286 18.95 -11.90 -2.39
N SER A 287 17.91 -11.09 -2.53
CA SER A 287 17.99 -9.64 -2.42
C SER A 287 16.89 -9.10 -1.52
N LEU A 288 17.30 -8.36 -0.49
CA LEU A 288 16.42 -7.66 0.44
C LEU A 288 16.74 -6.18 0.44
N ASN A 289 15.78 -5.36 -0.01
CA ASN A 289 15.89 -3.91 0.00
C ASN A 289 15.01 -3.31 1.11
N LEU A 290 15.63 -2.71 2.10
CA LEU A 290 15.03 -2.06 3.27
C LEU A 290 15.40 -0.58 3.35
N ASN A 291 15.90 0.01 2.26
CA ASN A 291 16.29 1.42 2.23
C ASN A 291 15.13 2.34 2.66
N GLN A 292 15.44 3.47 3.28
CA GLN A 292 14.45 4.51 3.61
C GLN A 292 13.30 3.93 4.47
N ASN A 293 13.67 3.35 5.60
CA ASN A 293 12.78 2.88 6.65
C ASN A 293 13.18 3.52 8.01
N GLN A 294 12.62 3.03 9.11
CA GLN A 294 12.85 3.55 10.46
C GLN A 294 13.47 2.47 11.37
N LEU A 295 14.25 1.56 10.78
CA LEU A 295 14.87 0.46 11.51
C LEU A 295 15.96 0.98 12.43
N SER A 296 15.81 0.77 13.74
CA SER A 296 16.82 1.10 14.75
C SER A 296 17.73 -0.09 15.09
N PHE A 297 17.28 -1.31 14.81
CA PHE A 297 18.06 -2.55 14.91
C PHE A 297 17.58 -3.56 13.86
N LEU A 298 18.35 -4.63 13.68
CA LEU A 298 17.96 -5.79 12.89
C LEU A 298 17.89 -7.03 13.79
N PRO A 299 16.90 -7.92 13.60
CA PRO A 299 16.90 -9.21 14.28
C PRO A 299 18.09 -10.05 13.78
N ARG A 300 18.71 -10.84 14.67
CA ARG A 300 19.83 -11.74 14.32
C ARG A 300 19.44 -12.71 13.21
N GLU A 301 18.18 -13.08 13.18
CA GLU A 301 17.52 -13.96 12.21
C GLU A 301 17.72 -13.52 10.75
N ILE A 302 17.92 -12.23 10.47
CA ILE A 302 18.23 -11.78 9.10
C ILE A 302 19.56 -12.38 8.58
N GLY A 303 20.52 -12.59 9.50
CA GLY A 303 21.81 -13.19 9.19
C GLY A 303 21.75 -14.70 8.99
N LEU A 304 20.64 -15.35 9.36
CA LEU A 304 20.44 -16.79 9.19
C LEU A 304 19.86 -17.16 7.82
N ILE A 305 19.51 -16.17 6.99
CA ILE A 305 18.98 -16.39 5.64
C ILE A 305 20.08 -16.96 4.75
N PRO A 306 20.00 -18.24 4.31
CA PRO A 306 21.14 -18.92 3.68
C PRO A 306 21.55 -18.33 2.33
N GLY A 307 20.58 -17.79 1.58
CA GLY A 307 20.80 -17.28 0.22
C GLY A 307 21.01 -15.77 0.11
N LEU A 308 21.03 -15.03 1.22
CA LEU A 308 21.00 -13.56 1.18
C LEU A 308 22.33 -13.00 0.67
N GLY A 309 22.32 -12.51 -0.58
CA GLY A 309 23.48 -11.91 -1.23
C GLY A 309 23.49 -10.38 -1.21
N TRP A 310 22.32 -9.73 -1.28
CA TRP A 310 22.22 -8.28 -1.29
C TRP A 310 21.32 -7.81 -0.15
N LEU A 311 21.89 -6.97 0.71
CA LEU A 311 21.17 -6.33 1.81
C LEU A 311 21.37 -4.82 1.73
N TYR A 312 20.27 -4.10 1.44
CA TYR A 312 20.27 -2.65 1.37
C TYR A 312 19.50 -2.06 2.55
N LEU A 313 20.17 -1.24 3.36
CA LEU A 313 19.70 -0.66 4.61
C LEU A 313 19.95 0.85 4.68
N ASN A 314 20.16 1.49 3.53
CA ASN A 314 20.47 2.91 3.46
C ASN A 314 19.34 3.76 4.04
N HIS A 315 19.65 4.91 4.65
CA HIS A 315 18.63 5.80 5.23
C HIS A 315 17.71 5.06 6.24
N ASN A 316 18.32 4.48 7.26
CA ASN A 316 17.64 3.92 8.43
C ASN A 316 18.17 4.61 9.71
N GLN A 317 17.87 4.06 10.88
CA GLN A 317 18.23 4.61 12.20
C GLN A 317 19.15 3.64 12.97
N LEU A 318 19.91 2.79 12.26
CA LEU A 318 20.77 1.77 12.88
C LEU A 318 21.93 2.45 13.61
N THR A 319 22.13 2.08 14.87
CA THR A 319 23.24 2.60 15.71
C THR A 319 24.44 1.66 15.77
N SER A 320 24.21 0.37 15.48
CA SER A 320 25.27 -0.63 15.38
C SER A 320 24.90 -1.73 14.38
N PHE A 321 25.91 -2.40 13.85
CA PHE A 321 25.73 -3.58 13.02
C PHE A 321 26.88 -4.57 13.25
N ALA A 322 26.55 -5.85 13.42
CA ALA A 322 27.52 -6.91 13.69
C ALA A 322 27.32 -8.11 12.77
N MET A 323 28.40 -8.58 12.17
CA MET A 323 28.47 -9.83 11.42
C MET A 323 29.11 -10.90 12.32
N GLU A 324 28.28 -11.57 13.10
CA GLU A 324 28.71 -12.67 13.97
C GLU A 324 29.07 -13.93 13.17
N SER A 325 29.86 -14.82 13.79
CA SER A 325 30.24 -16.10 13.19
C SER A 325 29.00 -16.92 12.80
N GLY A 326 28.98 -17.39 11.55
CA GLY A 326 27.91 -18.21 10.99
C GLY A 326 26.69 -17.42 10.47
N LEU A 327 26.68 -16.10 10.61
CA LEU A 327 25.69 -15.24 9.98
C LEU A 327 26.19 -14.73 8.62
N PHE A 328 25.27 -14.34 7.74
CA PHE A 328 25.54 -13.66 6.46
C PHE A 328 26.54 -14.38 5.55
N SER A 329 26.51 -15.71 5.54
CA SER A 329 27.51 -16.56 4.87
C SER A 329 27.61 -16.36 3.35
N GLN A 330 26.54 -15.88 2.71
CA GLN A 330 26.47 -15.60 1.27
C GLN A 330 26.41 -14.11 0.92
N LEU A 331 26.61 -13.21 1.90
CA LEU A 331 26.41 -11.78 1.68
C LEU A 331 27.50 -11.19 0.79
N TYR A 332 27.10 -10.76 -0.41
CA TYR A 332 27.93 -10.19 -1.45
C TYR A 332 27.99 -8.66 -1.37
N SER A 333 26.86 -8.01 -1.08
CA SER A 333 26.74 -6.56 -1.02
C SER A 333 25.96 -6.13 0.21
N LEU A 334 26.55 -5.23 0.98
CA LEU A 334 25.94 -4.60 2.14
C LEU A 334 25.98 -3.09 2.00
N SER A 335 24.81 -2.45 2.05
CA SER A 335 24.71 -0.99 2.03
C SER A 335 24.04 -0.50 3.30
N LEU A 336 24.77 0.31 4.07
CA LEU A 336 24.39 0.88 5.36
C LEU A 336 24.52 2.42 5.34
N SER A 337 24.55 3.04 4.16
CA SER A 337 24.79 4.48 4.05
C SER A 337 23.70 5.30 4.74
N HIS A 338 24.02 6.47 5.30
CA HIS A 338 23.02 7.33 5.97
C HIS A 338 22.28 6.59 7.09
N ASN A 339 23.03 6.03 8.03
CA ASN A 339 22.52 5.51 9.30
C ASN A 339 23.14 6.31 10.46
N GLN A 340 23.02 5.81 11.69
CA GLN A 340 23.59 6.40 12.89
C GLN A 340 24.69 5.51 13.49
N LEU A 341 25.38 4.71 12.65
CA LEU A 341 26.29 3.67 13.12
C LEU A 341 27.47 4.29 13.87
N THR A 342 27.63 3.94 15.14
CA THR A 342 28.81 4.24 15.96
C THR A 342 29.75 3.05 16.07
N SER A 343 29.25 1.84 15.77
CA SER A 343 30.00 0.59 15.81
C SER A 343 29.62 -0.32 14.64
N PHE A 344 30.64 -0.87 14.00
CA PHE A 344 30.51 -1.90 12.96
C PHE A 344 31.52 -3.01 13.27
N VAL A 345 31.04 -4.24 13.43
CA VAL A 345 31.87 -5.38 13.86
C VAL A 345 31.77 -6.53 12.86
N ILE A 346 32.91 -7.12 12.51
CA ILE A 346 32.99 -8.35 11.72
C ILE A 346 33.77 -9.39 12.53
N ALA A 347 33.17 -10.57 12.75
CA ALA A 347 33.82 -11.68 13.44
C ALA A 347 35.07 -12.15 12.68
N MET A 348 36.17 -12.32 13.42
CA MET A 348 37.45 -12.81 12.88
C MET A 348 37.32 -14.26 12.40
N GLY A 349 38.03 -14.61 11.33
CA GLY A 349 38.14 -15.99 10.82
C GLY A 349 37.04 -16.44 9.86
N GLN A 350 36.12 -15.55 9.45
CA GLN A 350 35.09 -15.85 8.47
C GLN A 350 35.42 -15.21 7.11
N LEU A 351 35.48 -16.04 6.06
CA LEU A 351 35.68 -15.58 4.69
C LEU A 351 34.32 -15.23 4.07
N PHE A 352 33.89 -13.99 4.26
CA PHE A 352 32.69 -13.50 3.58
C PHE A 352 32.97 -13.32 2.08
N PRO A 353 32.04 -13.70 1.18
CA PRO A 353 32.15 -13.41 -0.25
C PRO A 353 31.85 -11.93 -0.57
N MET A 354 31.87 -11.07 0.44
CA MET A 354 31.50 -9.66 0.33
C MET A 354 32.43 -8.93 -0.65
N GLN A 355 31.83 -8.27 -1.63
CA GLN A 355 32.53 -7.47 -2.63
C GLN A 355 32.26 -5.98 -2.47
N ASN A 356 31.07 -5.62 -1.98
CA ASN A 356 30.65 -4.23 -1.84
C ASN A 356 30.20 -3.93 -0.42
N LEU A 357 30.83 -2.95 0.22
CA LEU A 357 30.46 -2.46 1.54
C LEU A 357 30.33 -0.93 1.49
N ASP A 358 29.12 -0.44 1.77
CA ASP A 358 28.86 0.99 1.89
C ASP A 358 28.50 1.35 3.33
N LEU A 359 29.41 2.08 4.00
CA LEU A 359 29.27 2.60 5.36
C LEU A 359 29.18 4.13 5.36
N SER A 360 28.98 4.77 4.21
CA SER A 360 29.04 6.22 4.08
C SER A 360 27.99 6.95 4.92
N TYR A 361 28.28 8.17 5.35
CA TYR A 361 27.38 9.03 6.12
C TYR A 361 26.85 8.33 7.39
N ASN A 362 27.78 7.98 8.28
CA ASN A 362 27.52 7.38 9.58
C ASN A 362 28.32 8.13 10.66
N HIS A 363 28.39 7.59 11.88
CA HIS A 363 29.13 8.15 13.01
C HIS A 363 30.28 7.23 13.46
N LEU A 364 30.91 6.52 12.52
CA LEU A 364 32.01 5.61 12.81
C LEU A 364 33.30 6.41 13.07
N ASN A 365 33.91 6.18 14.23
CA ASN A 365 35.22 6.74 14.56
C ASN A 365 36.38 5.85 14.11
N THR A 366 36.12 4.55 13.97
CA THR A 366 37.09 3.54 13.55
C THR A 366 36.44 2.50 12.64
N LEU A 367 37.26 1.77 11.91
CA LEU A 367 36.86 0.59 11.15
C LEU A 367 37.48 -0.65 11.79
N PRO A 368 36.78 -1.79 11.85
CA PRO A 368 37.36 -3.03 12.37
C PRO A 368 38.49 -3.51 11.44
N THR A 369 39.61 -3.93 12.04
CA THR A 369 40.79 -4.43 11.30
C THR A 369 40.51 -5.68 10.48
N SER A 370 39.44 -6.41 10.79
CA SER A 370 38.97 -7.55 9.99
C SER A 370 38.53 -7.18 8.57
N ILE A 371 38.25 -5.91 8.27
CA ILE A 371 37.92 -5.45 6.90
C ILE A 371 39.08 -5.71 5.94
N ASP A 372 40.32 -5.52 6.39
CA ASP A 372 41.53 -5.79 5.58
C ASP A 372 41.62 -7.26 5.15
N GLN A 373 41.06 -8.15 5.95
CA GLN A 373 41.12 -9.59 5.75
C GLN A 373 40.00 -10.14 4.87
N LEU A 374 39.04 -9.30 4.44
CA LEU A 374 37.99 -9.72 3.51
C LEU A 374 38.58 -9.90 2.11
N PRO A 375 38.86 -11.11 1.61
CA PRO A 375 39.71 -11.29 0.43
C PRO A 375 39.03 -10.83 -0.87
N GLN A 376 37.69 -10.84 -0.92
CA GLN A 376 36.91 -10.52 -2.10
C GLN A 376 36.38 -9.08 -2.11
N LEU A 377 36.67 -8.26 -1.08
CA LEU A 377 36.17 -6.90 -1.01
C LEU A 377 36.80 -6.04 -2.10
N LEU A 378 35.97 -5.51 -3.00
CA LEU A 378 36.37 -4.70 -4.16
C LEU A 378 36.06 -3.22 -3.95
N SER A 379 34.95 -2.92 -3.27
CA SER A 379 34.49 -1.55 -3.03
C SER A 379 34.16 -1.34 -1.57
N LEU A 380 34.81 -0.36 -0.95
CA LEU A 380 34.55 0.13 0.39
C LEU A 380 34.26 1.63 0.33
N LYS A 381 33.06 2.05 0.77
CA LYS A 381 32.69 3.47 0.87
C LYS A 381 32.54 3.87 2.33
N THR A 382 33.29 4.89 2.76
CA THR A 382 33.34 5.33 4.17
C THR A 382 33.21 6.84 4.33
N GLN A 383 33.04 7.58 3.22
CA GLN A 383 32.85 9.03 3.19
C GLN A 383 31.78 9.51 4.17
N GLY A 384 31.95 10.69 4.77
CA GLY A 384 30.98 11.25 5.72
C GLY A 384 30.95 10.57 7.09
N ASN A 385 32.03 9.87 7.48
CA ASN A 385 32.27 9.40 8.85
C ASN A 385 33.42 10.19 9.50
N PRO A 386 33.38 10.44 10.81
CA PRO A 386 34.48 11.05 11.57
C PRO A 386 35.60 10.04 11.89
N LEU A 387 36.16 9.39 10.87
CA LEU A 387 37.20 8.37 11.04
C LEU A 387 38.54 9.00 11.45
N GLU A 388 39.01 8.72 12.66
CA GLU A 388 40.24 9.33 13.20
C GLU A 388 41.50 8.49 12.94
N ASN A 389 41.38 7.17 12.72
CA ASN A 389 42.51 6.27 12.48
C ASN A 389 42.13 5.08 11.58
N ILE A 390 42.29 5.25 10.26
CA ILE A 390 42.18 4.15 9.28
C ILE A 390 43.58 3.56 9.07
N SER A 391 43.70 2.22 9.15
CA SER A 391 44.96 1.49 8.93
C SER A 391 45.55 1.76 7.55
N GLU A 392 46.88 1.69 7.43
CA GLU A 392 47.57 1.90 6.15
C GLU A 392 47.15 0.83 5.13
N GLU A 393 46.91 -0.40 5.58
CA GLU A 393 46.42 -1.50 4.75
C GLU A 393 45.06 -1.16 4.11
N ILE A 394 44.09 -0.65 4.88
CA ILE A 394 42.79 -0.22 4.34
C ILE A 394 43.00 0.92 3.33
N ARG A 395 43.85 1.90 3.65
CA ARG A 395 44.10 3.07 2.78
C ARG A 395 44.75 2.69 1.46
N GLN A 396 45.72 1.76 1.48
CA GLN A 396 46.39 1.27 0.28
C GLN A 396 45.45 0.44 -0.59
N ARG A 397 44.62 -0.39 0.05
CA ARG A 397 43.69 -1.27 -0.65
C ARG A 397 42.48 -0.52 -1.22
N PHE A 398 41.99 0.49 -0.50
CA PHE A 398 40.82 1.30 -0.86
C PHE A 398 41.17 2.80 -0.76
N PRO A 399 41.89 3.35 -1.75
CA PRO A 399 42.20 4.78 -1.76
C PRO A 399 40.91 5.61 -1.82
N PRO A 400 40.83 6.73 -1.07
CA PRO A 400 39.67 7.62 -1.15
C PRO A 400 39.53 8.17 -2.57
N ILE A 401 38.29 8.20 -3.07
CA ILE A 401 37.95 8.84 -4.35
C ILE A 401 37.92 10.36 -4.08
N GLU A 402 38.75 11.12 -4.79
CA GLU A 402 38.85 12.60 -4.69
C GLU A 402 37.55 13.34 -5.02
#